data_AF-A0A9N9I236-F1
#
_entry.id   AF-A0A9N9I236-F1
#
_cell.length_a   1.000
_cell.length_b   1.000
_cell.length_c   1.000
_cell.angle_alpha   90.00
_cell.angle_beta   90.00
_cell.angle_gamma   90.00
#
_symmetry.space_group_name_H-M   'P 1'
#
loop_
_entity.id
_entity.type
_entity.pdbx_description
1 polymer ?
#
loop_
_entity_poly.entity_id
_entity_poly.type
_entity_poly.pdbx_seq_one_letter_code
_entity_poly.pdbx_strand_id
1 'polypeptide(L)'
;LDKTIVFDNEQLTAIANGTPFKYLRAWFSTNKKPTLVQKEIMAEAVINLKKLQFAYITEKQAIYIINSVITPRLLYRLYSSFLSAAQTNALNKTCIKLIKNKAKLARG
;
A
#
# COMPACT_ATOMS: atom_id res chain seq x y z
N LEU A 1 26.81 12.85 -2.39
CA LEU A 1 26.86 13.95 -3.37
C LEU A 1 25.48 14.59 -3.35
N ASP A 2 25.31 15.57 -2.45
CA ASP A 2 24.10 16.38 -2.38
C ASP A 2 24.04 17.25 -3.63
N LYS A 3 23.36 16.71 -4.64
CA LYS A 3 23.10 17.42 -5.89
C LYS A 3 21.84 18.21 -5.69
N THR A 4 22.00 19.48 -5.38
CA THR A 4 20.91 20.42 -5.26
C THR A 4 20.80 21.22 -6.55
N ILE A 5 19.59 21.35 -7.10
CA ILE A 5 19.31 22.16 -8.29
C ILE A 5 18.30 23.25 -7.92
N VAL A 6 18.35 24.38 -8.61
CA VAL A 6 17.31 25.42 -8.50
C VAL A 6 16.35 25.23 -9.67
N PHE A 7 15.08 25.05 -9.37
CA PHE A 7 14.01 24.95 -10.35
C PHE A 7 12.85 25.83 -9.90
N ASP A 8 12.40 26.74 -10.76
CA ASP A 8 11.32 27.69 -10.46
C ASP A 8 11.53 28.47 -9.13
N ASN A 9 12.74 28.99 -8.94
CA ASN A 9 13.20 29.65 -7.70
C ASN A 9 13.13 28.79 -6.42
N GLU A 10 12.84 27.50 -6.51
CA GLU A 10 12.89 26.56 -5.40
C GLU A 10 14.19 25.73 -5.43
N GLN A 11 14.74 25.49 -4.23
CA GLN A 11 15.92 24.66 -4.05
C GLN A 11 15.51 23.20 -3.90
N LEU A 12 15.77 22.38 -4.92
CA LEU A 12 15.45 20.96 -4.95
C LEU A 12 16.66 20.12 -4.57
N THR A 13 16.59 19.41 -3.46
CA THR A 13 17.64 18.47 -3.04
C THR A 13 17.37 17.08 -3.61
N ALA A 14 18.39 16.47 -4.22
CA ALA A 14 18.28 15.11 -4.73
C ALA A 14 17.96 14.11 -3.61
N ILE A 15 17.02 13.22 -3.88
CA ILE A 15 16.72 12.08 -3.02
C ILE A 15 17.92 11.14 -3.01
N ALA A 16 18.30 10.64 -1.83
CA ALA A 16 19.40 9.70 -1.70
C ALA A 16 19.18 8.43 -2.57
N ASN A 17 20.25 7.95 -3.19
CA ASN A 17 20.19 6.80 -4.08
C ASN A 17 19.61 5.57 -3.38
N GLY A 18 18.64 4.93 -4.03
CA GLY A 18 17.97 3.72 -3.53
C GLY A 18 16.85 3.98 -2.52
N THR A 19 16.66 5.22 -2.05
CA THR A 19 15.54 5.57 -1.18
C THR A 19 14.21 5.46 -1.93
N PRO A 20 13.21 4.76 -1.38
CA PRO A 20 11.88 4.74 -1.95
C PRO A 20 11.25 6.14 -1.96
N PHE A 21 10.61 6.50 -3.05
CA PHE A 21 9.86 7.74 -3.17
C PHE A 21 8.51 7.48 -3.83
N LYS A 22 7.58 8.41 -3.64
CA LYS A 22 6.21 8.28 -4.10
C LYS A 22 5.94 9.26 -5.23
N TYR A 23 5.50 8.74 -6.38
CA TYR A 23 5.09 9.53 -7.52
C TYR A 23 3.73 9.02 -8.03
N LEU A 24 2.78 9.92 -8.27
CA LEU A 24 1.39 9.57 -8.63
C LEU A 24 0.76 8.48 -7.72
N ARG A 25 1.13 8.48 -6.43
CA ARG A 25 0.72 7.51 -5.41
C ARG A 25 1.24 6.07 -5.59
N ALA A 26 2.13 5.81 -6.52
CA ALA A 26 2.90 4.57 -6.62
C ALA A 26 4.31 4.76 -6.04
N TRP A 27 4.89 3.67 -5.53
CA TRP A 27 6.21 3.67 -4.91
C TRP A 27 7.27 3.26 -5.93
N PHE A 28 8.37 4.01 -5.97
CA PHE A 28 9.50 3.81 -6.87
C PHE A 28 10.80 3.84 -6.07
N SER A 29 11.84 3.25 -6.62
CA SER A 29 13.21 3.35 -6.09
C SER A 29 14.18 3.20 -7.24
N THR A 30 15.34 3.87 -7.15
CA THR A 30 16.45 3.68 -8.08
C THR A 30 17.29 2.43 -7.76
N ASN A 31 16.97 1.72 -6.67
CA ASN A 31 17.63 0.48 -6.31
C ASN A 31 17.19 -0.66 -7.25
N LYS A 32 18.12 -1.55 -7.61
CA LYS A 32 17.84 -2.75 -8.41
C LYS A 32 16.92 -3.73 -7.67
N LYS A 33 16.97 -3.75 -6.34
CA LYS A 33 16.15 -4.64 -5.53
C LYS A 33 14.81 -3.98 -5.18
N PRO A 34 13.66 -4.61 -5.45
CA PRO A 34 12.36 -4.03 -5.18
C PRO A 34 11.95 -4.10 -3.70
N THR A 35 12.77 -4.66 -2.81
CA THR A 35 12.39 -4.99 -1.43
C THR A 35 11.92 -3.79 -0.60
N LEU A 36 12.54 -2.63 -0.78
CA LEU A 36 12.15 -1.41 -0.08
C LEU A 36 10.81 -0.89 -0.59
N VAL A 37 10.60 -0.87 -1.91
CA VAL A 37 9.33 -0.49 -2.55
C VAL A 37 8.21 -1.45 -2.14
N GLN A 38 8.48 -2.75 -2.13
CA GLN A 38 7.55 -3.79 -1.66
C GLN A 38 7.13 -3.55 -0.21
N LYS A 39 8.09 -3.19 0.66
CA LYS A 39 7.81 -2.88 2.06
C LYS A 39 6.85 -1.70 2.20
N GLU A 40 7.07 -0.63 1.44
CA GLU A 40 6.18 0.55 1.46
C GLU A 40 4.78 0.24 0.91
N ILE A 41 4.69 -0.51 -0.19
CA ILE A 41 3.40 -0.95 -0.75
C ILE A 41 2.63 -1.82 0.26
N MET A 42 3.31 -2.78 0.90
CA MET A 42 2.74 -3.64 1.93
C MET A 42 2.27 -2.83 3.14
N ALA A 43 3.09 -1.89 3.63
CA ALA A 43 2.74 -1.04 4.75
C ALA A 43 1.47 -0.22 4.46
N GLU A 44 1.37 0.39 3.28
CA GLU A 44 0.16 1.13 2.91
C GLU A 44 -1.09 0.24 2.80
N ALA A 45 -0.96 -0.95 2.22
CA ALA A 45 -2.07 -1.90 2.13
C ALA A 45 -2.56 -2.31 3.53
N VAL A 46 -1.64 -2.63 4.44
CA VAL A 46 -1.94 -2.98 5.83
C VAL A 46 -2.59 -1.82 6.58
N ILE A 47 -2.10 -0.59 6.41
CA ILE A 47 -2.69 0.61 7.03
C ILE A 47 -4.13 0.80 6.56
N ASN A 48 -4.41 0.64 5.27
CA ASN A 48 -5.77 0.77 4.73
C ASN A 48 -6.71 -0.32 5.27
N LEU A 49 -6.23 -1.57 5.34
CA LEU A 49 -7.01 -2.67 5.93
C LEU A 49 -7.26 -2.45 7.43
N LYS A 50 -6.28 -1.93 8.17
CA LYS A 50 -6.43 -1.62 9.59
C LYS A 50 -7.48 -0.53 9.82
N LYS A 51 -7.53 0.50 8.98
CA LYS A 51 -8.62 1.51 9.02
C LYS A 51 -9.99 0.87 8.83
N LEU A 52 -10.10 -0.04 7.86
CA LEU A 52 -11.33 -0.76 7.56
C LEU A 52 -11.76 -1.68 8.72
N GLN A 53 -10.80 -2.26 9.45
CA GLN A 53 -11.07 -3.07 10.65
C GLN A 53 -11.80 -2.28 11.74
N PHE A 54 -11.50 -0.99 11.92
CA PHE A 54 -12.12 -0.15 12.96
C PHE A 54 -13.33 0.65 12.49
N ALA A 55 -13.61 0.69 11.18
CA ALA A 55 -14.77 1.41 10.64
C ALA A 55 -16.10 0.77 11.06
N TYR A 56 -17.13 1.58 11.30
CA TYR A 56 -18.49 1.09 11.56
C TYR A 56 -19.17 0.69 10.24
N ILE A 57 -18.88 -0.53 9.79
CA ILE A 57 -19.37 -1.10 8.53
C ILE A 57 -19.67 -2.60 8.69
N THR A 58 -20.58 -3.11 7.88
CA THR A 58 -20.91 -4.54 7.81
C THR A 58 -19.82 -5.34 7.08
N GLU A 59 -19.88 -6.67 7.19
CA GLU A 59 -18.99 -7.56 6.44
C GLU A 59 -19.18 -7.41 4.93
N LYS A 60 -20.42 -7.20 4.45
CA LYS A 60 -20.70 -6.99 3.02
C LYS A 60 -20.07 -5.69 2.50
N GLN A 61 -20.19 -4.61 3.28
CA GLN A 61 -19.53 -3.34 2.96
C GLN A 61 -18.00 -3.49 2.96
N ALA A 62 -17.43 -4.23 3.92
CA ALA A 62 -16.01 -4.51 3.95
C ALA A 62 -15.54 -5.31 2.72
N ILE A 63 -16.26 -6.36 2.32
CA ILE A 63 -15.98 -7.15 1.11
C ILE A 63 -16.00 -6.26 -0.13
N TYR A 64 -17.04 -5.43 -0.27
CA TYR A 64 -17.15 -4.49 -1.38
C TYR A 64 -15.97 -3.51 -1.44
N ILE A 65 -15.62 -2.86 -0.32
CA ILE A 65 -14.50 -1.91 -0.27
C ILE A 65 -13.18 -2.62 -0.60
N ILE A 66 -12.96 -3.83 -0.09
CA ILE A 66 -11.76 -4.60 -0.40
C ILE A 66 -11.67 -4.87 -1.91
N ASN A 67 -12.73 -5.42 -2.51
CA ASN A 67 -12.73 -5.84 -3.91
C ASN A 67 -12.75 -4.67 -4.91
N SER A 68 -13.52 -3.63 -4.63
CA SER A 68 -13.76 -2.53 -5.57
C SER A 68 -12.85 -1.32 -5.36
N VAL A 69 -12.19 -1.19 -4.20
CA VAL A 69 -11.35 -0.02 -3.89
C VAL A 69 -9.92 -0.41 -3.53
N ILE A 70 -9.73 -1.30 -2.55
CA ILE A 70 -8.39 -1.63 -2.05
C ILE A 70 -7.62 -2.44 -3.10
N THR A 71 -8.23 -3.48 -3.68
CA THR A 71 -7.58 -4.32 -4.68
C THR A 71 -7.19 -3.55 -5.94
N PRO A 72 -8.06 -2.74 -6.57
CA PRO A 72 -7.67 -1.95 -7.75
C PRO A 72 -6.56 -0.93 -7.44
N ARG A 73 -6.61 -0.27 -6.26
CA ARG A 73 -5.55 0.65 -5.84
C ARG A 73 -4.22 -0.08 -5.62
N LEU A 74 -4.26 -1.29 -5.06
CA LEU A 74 -3.06 -2.11 -4.91
C LEU A 74 -2.52 -2.52 -6.28
N LEU A 75 -3.36 -3.01 -7.19
CA LEU A 75 -2.95 -3.37 -8.56
C LEU A 75 -2.31 -2.20 -9.29
N TYR A 76 -2.89 -1.00 -9.19
CA TYR A 76 -2.30 0.22 -9.75
C TYR A 76 -0.87 0.47 -9.21
N ARG A 77 -0.66 0.29 -7.91
CA ARG A 77 0.66 0.47 -7.28
C ARG A 77 1.64 -0.63 -7.63
N LEU A 78 1.15 -1.79 -8.05
CA LEU A 78 1.96 -2.91 -8.52
C LEU A 78 2.37 -2.78 -9.99
N TYR A 79 2.01 -1.71 -10.69
CA TYR A 79 2.65 -1.40 -11.98
C TYR A 79 4.12 -0.99 -11.82
N SER A 80 4.49 -0.40 -10.67
CA SER A 80 5.88 0.01 -10.40
C SER A 80 6.72 -1.08 -9.71
N SER A 81 6.10 -2.15 -9.22
CA SER A 81 6.78 -3.26 -8.52
C SER A 81 5.87 -4.47 -8.35
N PHE A 82 6.39 -5.62 -7.95
CA PHE A 82 5.59 -6.83 -7.71
C PHE A 82 5.65 -7.24 -6.24
N LEU A 83 4.65 -7.99 -5.76
CA LEU A 83 4.72 -8.69 -4.47
C LEU A 83 5.12 -10.15 -4.67
N SER A 84 5.89 -10.70 -3.74
CA SER A 84 6.14 -12.14 -3.70
C SER A 84 4.87 -12.92 -3.33
N ALA A 85 4.80 -14.20 -3.68
CA ALA A 85 3.68 -15.06 -3.30
C ALA A 85 3.43 -15.05 -1.78
N ALA A 86 4.48 -15.03 -0.97
CA ALA A 86 4.38 -14.94 0.49
C ALA A 86 3.73 -13.63 0.95
N GLN A 87 4.11 -12.49 0.35
CA GLN A 87 3.53 -11.17 0.65
C GLN A 87 2.05 -11.10 0.25
N THR A 88 1.71 -11.57 -0.94
CA THR A 88 0.33 -11.65 -1.43
C THR A 88 -0.53 -12.53 -0.53
N ASN A 89 -0.02 -13.69 -0.12
CA ASN A 89 -0.71 -14.59 0.81
C ASN A 89 -0.92 -13.94 2.19
N ALA A 90 0.05 -13.18 2.69
CA ALA A 90 -0.08 -12.45 3.95
C ALA A 90 -1.18 -11.38 3.90
N LEU A 91 -1.27 -10.62 2.80
CA LEU A 91 -2.36 -9.66 2.57
C LEU A 91 -3.71 -10.37 2.51
N ASN A 92 -3.80 -11.46 1.74
CA ASN A 92 -5.06 -12.21 1.61
C ASN A 92 -5.55 -12.75 2.96
N LYS A 93 -4.65 -13.32 3.78
CA LYS A 93 -4.96 -13.74 5.16
C LYS A 93 -5.47 -12.58 6.02
N THR A 94 -4.90 -11.39 5.85
CA THR A 94 -5.32 -10.18 6.57
C THR A 94 -6.74 -9.75 6.16
N CYS A 95 -7.06 -9.76 4.87
CA CYS A 95 -8.41 -9.49 4.36
C CYS A 95 -9.43 -10.50 4.90
N ILE A 96 -9.13 -11.79 4.83
CA ILE A 96 -10.02 -12.85 5.34
C ILE A 96 -10.26 -12.68 6.85
N LYS A 97 -9.20 -12.41 7.62
CA LYS A 97 -9.31 -12.16 9.07
C LYS A 97 -10.22 -10.96 9.37
N LEU A 98 -10.06 -9.87 8.61
CA LEU A 98 -10.88 -8.68 8.75
C LEU A 98 -12.36 -9.00 8.50
N ILE A 99 -12.67 -9.67 7.40
CA ILE A 99 -14.05 -10.04 7.05
C ILE A 99 -14.65 -10.94 8.12
N LYS A 100 -13.92 -11.95 8.60
CA LYS A 100 -14.37 -12.84 9.69
C LYS A 100 -14.67 -12.05 10.97
N ASN A 101 -13.86 -11.06 11.31
CA ASN A 101 -14.09 -10.23 12.49
C ASN A 101 -15.35 -9.37 12.33
N LYS A 102 -15.58 -8.77 11.15
CA LYS A 102 -16.80 -8.00 10.87
C LYS A 102 -18.06 -8.87 10.90
N ALA A 103 -18.02 -10.07 10.33
CA ALA A 103 -19.15 -11.00 10.32
C ALA A 103 -19.51 -11.56 11.72
N LYS A 104 -18.58 -11.48 12.68
CA LYS A 104 -18.87 -11.80 14.09
C LYS A 104 -19.50 -10.61 14.83
N LEU A 105 -19.11 -9.38 14.47
CA LEU A 105 -19.73 -8.16 15.01
C LEU A 105 -21.17 -7.95 14.51
N ALA A 106 -21.50 -8.44 13.31
CA ALA A 106 -22.86 -8.42 12.78
C ALA A 106 -23.81 -9.45 13.42
N ARG A 107 -23.31 -10.34 14.29
CA ARG A 107 -24.10 -11.39 14.97
C ARG A 107 -24.41 -11.07 16.44
N GLY A 108 -24.20 -9.82 16.86
CA GLY A 108 -24.57 -9.31 18.18
C GLY A 108 -25.83 -8.46 18.12
#